data_AF-A0A2V8NT38-F1
#
_entry.id   AF-A0A2V8NT38-F1
#
_cell.length_a   1.000
_cell.length_b   1.000
_cell.length_c   1.000
_cell.angle_alpha   90.00
_cell.angle_beta   90.00
_cell.angle_gamma   90.00
#
_symmetry.space_group_name_H-M   'P 1'
#
loop_
_entity.id
_entity.type
_entity.pdbx_description
1 polymer ?
#
loop_
_entity_poly.entity_id
_entity_poly.type
_entity_poly.pdbx_seq_one_letter_code
_entity_poly.pdbx_strand_id
1 'polypeptide(L)'
;MKCRSRQKILGAMGTVVVCLLGFAIASGQAGQEPKPQMAEEVFKNVQILKGIPVDEFMDTMGMISAALGMNCLDCHTADSDTSWERFGADTALKRTSRRMLLMVAAINKDNFAGVRSVTCWTCHRGDLRPKVVPNLAVQYAAPVEDPNEIEILPAPGGPSADQVFEKYIQALGGAQRLANLTSFAAKGTYVGFDTHHTKIPIEVFAKAPAQRVTIIHTAFADRVITYDGRAGWIAAIEKPLPLMPLTGGNLDGLKIEAILSFPTQIKQTFSQWRVGSADIDDHEVRVVQGTNPRQPPVNLYFDESGLLVRMVRFADTPIGRVPTQVDYADYREVSGVKMPFRWTATWTDGQTTVELTEVQPNVPIDAAKFARPAPAATRK
;
A
#
# COMPACT_ATOMS: atom_id res chain seq x y z
N MET A 1 -43.36 -27.55 72.00
CA MET A 1 -43.84 -26.37 72.74
C MET A 1 -42.71 -25.82 73.60
N LYS A 2 -42.33 -24.53 73.38
CA LYS A 2 -41.51 -23.63 74.25
C LYS A 2 -40.08 -24.12 74.61
N CYS A 3 -39.01 -23.33 74.71
CA CYS A 3 -38.77 -21.90 74.71
C CYS A 3 -37.27 -21.62 74.43
N ARG A 4 -37.00 -20.40 73.95
CA ARG A 4 -35.75 -19.60 73.87
C ARG A 4 -34.54 -19.99 74.76
N SER A 5 -33.30 -19.76 74.29
CA SER A 5 -32.47 -18.59 74.64
C SER A 5 -31.07 -18.59 73.99
N ARG A 6 -30.47 -17.39 73.97
CA ARG A 6 -29.28 -16.85 73.29
C ARG A 6 -27.94 -17.41 73.77
N GLN A 7 -26.92 -17.39 72.91
CA GLN A 7 -25.82 -16.40 72.93
C GLN A 7 -24.84 -16.61 71.76
N LYS A 8 -24.48 -15.51 71.08
CA LYS A 8 -23.43 -15.44 70.06
C LYS A 8 -22.13 -14.98 70.74
N ILE A 9 -21.02 -15.67 70.51
CA ILE A 9 -19.66 -15.23 70.88
C ILE A 9 -18.95 -14.81 69.58
N LEU A 10 -18.48 -13.57 69.57
CA LEU A 10 -17.67 -12.97 68.50
C LEU A 10 -16.28 -13.63 68.46
N GLY A 11 -15.82 -13.98 67.25
CA GLY A 11 -14.47 -14.47 66.98
C GLY A 11 -13.44 -13.35 66.81
N ALA A 12 -12.20 -13.64 67.17
CA ALA A 12 -11.04 -12.77 66.99
C ALA A 12 -10.02 -13.41 66.03
N MET A 13 -9.80 -12.69 64.93
CA MET A 13 -8.61 -12.47 64.09
C MET A 13 -7.49 -13.53 63.96
N GLY A 14 -7.10 -13.74 62.70
CA GLY A 14 -5.75 -14.13 62.30
C GLY A 14 -5.65 -14.42 60.80
N THR A 15 -5.58 -13.40 59.95
CA THR A 15 -5.34 -13.57 58.50
C THR A 15 -4.05 -12.87 58.11
N VAL A 16 -3.07 -13.68 57.71
CA VAL A 16 -1.77 -13.26 57.16
C VAL A 16 -1.99 -12.77 55.74
N VAL A 17 -1.63 -11.52 55.47
CA VAL A 17 -1.64 -10.93 54.11
C VAL A 17 -0.29 -11.23 53.46
N VAL A 18 -0.31 -12.05 52.40
CA VAL A 18 0.82 -12.26 51.49
C VAL A 18 0.74 -11.21 50.39
N CYS A 19 1.71 -10.30 50.35
CA CYS A 19 1.87 -9.32 49.26
C CYS A 19 2.46 -10.02 48.02
N LEU A 20 1.62 -10.31 47.02
CA LEU A 20 2.04 -10.66 45.67
C LEU A 20 2.31 -9.36 44.88
N LEU A 21 3.58 -9.09 44.59
CA LEU A 21 4.02 -8.07 43.63
C LEU A 21 3.67 -8.56 42.21
N GLY A 22 2.58 -8.05 41.66
CA GLY A 22 2.24 -8.23 40.25
C GLY A 22 3.11 -7.35 39.36
N PHE A 23 3.91 -7.97 38.49
CA PHE A 23 4.49 -7.28 37.33
C PHE A 23 3.35 -6.87 36.40
N ALA A 24 2.99 -5.58 36.43
CA ALA A 24 2.11 -4.98 35.44
C ALA A 24 2.87 -4.89 34.11
N ILE A 25 2.58 -5.80 33.19
CA ILE A 25 2.91 -5.62 31.77
C ILE A 25 2.10 -4.40 31.33
N ALA A 26 2.78 -3.28 31.08
CA ALA A 26 2.19 -2.11 30.46
C ALA A 26 1.78 -2.47 29.03
N SER A 27 0.58 -3.01 28.85
CA SER A 27 -0.12 -2.99 27.59
C SER A 27 -0.40 -1.53 27.25
N GLY A 28 0.40 -0.98 26.32
CA GLY A 28 0.13 0.32 25.73
C GLY A 28 -1.33 0.37 25.28
N GLN A 29 -2.05 1.40 25.73
CA GLN A 29 -3.44 1.62 25.36
C GLN A 29 -3.54 1.53 23.84
N ALA A 30 -4.30 0.55 23.34
CA ALA A 30 -4.61 0.43 21.93
C ALA A 30 -5.32 1.71 21.49
N GLY A 31 -4.58 2.62 20.85
CA GLY A 31 -5.14 3.81 20.23
C GLY A 31 -6.25 3.38 19.27
N GLN A 32 -7.41 4.01 19.39
CA GLN A 32 -8.53 3.80 18.49
C GLN A 32 -8.06 4.12 17.06
N GLU A 33 -8.27 3.19 16.12
CA GLU A 33 -7.94 3.42 14.71
C GLU A 33 -8.57 4.75 14.26
N PRO A 34 -7.79 5.68 13.68
CA PRO A 34 -8.33 6.95 13.22
C PRO A 34 -9.45 6.69 12.22
N LYS A 35 -10.65 7.20 12.51
CA LYS A 35 -11.77 7.10 11.55
C LYS A 35 -11.32 7.76 10.24
N PRO A 36 -11.43 7.06 9.09
CA PRO A 36 -11.04 7.65 7.82
C PRO A 36 -11.93 8.86 7.51
N GLN A 37 -11.32 9.91 6.99
CA GLN A 37 -12.06 11.07 6.51
C GLN A 37 -12.71 10.73 5.17
N MET A 38 -13.98 11.09 5.01
CA MET A 38 -14.75 10.76 3.82
C MET A 38 -14.60 11.83 2.75
N ALA A 39 -14.68 11.44 1.48
CA ALA A 39 -14.47 12.34 0.35
C ALA A 39 -15.42 13.55 0.38
N GLU A 40 -16.71 13.35 0.68
CA GLU A 40 -17.71 14.43 0.73
C GLU A 40 -17.54 15.41 1.90
N GLU A 41 -16.76 15.05 2.92
CA GLU A 41 -16.44 15.92 4.04
C GLU A 41 -15.27 16.87 3.70
N VAL A 42 -14.40 16.45 2.78
CA VAL A 42 -13.15 17.15 2.44
C VAL A 42 -13.27 17.91 1.14
N PHE A 43 -13.83 17.28 0.09
CA PHE A 43 -13.90 17.85 -1.24
C PHE A 43 -15.25 18.53 -1.50
N LYS A 44 -15.21 19.64 -2.25
CA LYS A 44 -16.43 20.33 -2.69
C LYS A 44 -17.06 19.62 -3.90
N ASN A 45 -18.39 19.66 -3.95
CA ASN A 45 -19.18 19.19 -5.10
C ASN A 45 -18.98 17.69 -5.46
N VAL A 46 -18.79 16.85 -4.44
CA VAL A 46 -18.87 15.39 -4.57
C VAL A 46 -20.33 14.99 -4.71
N GLN A 47 -20.70 14.37 -5.83
CA GLN A 47 -22.08 13.98 -6.13
C GLN A 47 -22.28 12.47 -6.17
N ILE A 48 -21.48 11.76 -6.99
CA ILE A 48 -21.62 10.31 -7.23
C ILE A 48 -20.69 9.49 -6.32
N LEU A 49 -19.43 9.92 -6.16
CA LEU A 49 -18.39 9.20 -5.41
C LEU A 49 -18.39 9.56 -3.92
N LYS A 50 -19.55 9.41 -3.26
CA LYS A 50 -19.71 9.63 -1.81
C LYS A 50 -19.51 8.35 -1.03
N GLY A 51 -19.20 8.47 0.27
CA GLY A 51 -19.09 7.34 1.18
C GLY A 51 -17.80 6.51 1.01
N ILE A 52 -16.84 7.03 0.25
CA ILE A 52 -15.49 6.46 0.14
C ILE A 52 -14.47 7.33 0.87
N PRO A 53 -13.41 6.74 1.45
CA PRO A 53 -12.31 7.49 2.04
C PRO A 53 -11.61 8.43 1.05
N VAL A 54 -10.93 9.45 1.57
CA VAL A 54 -10.18 10.43 0.75
C VAL A 54 -9.12 9.76 -0.13
N ASP A 55 -8.38 8.77 0.37
CA ASP A 55 -7.34 8.09 -0.41
C ASP A 55 -7.95 7.26 -1.54
N GLU A 56 -9.03 6.50 -1.29
CA GLU A 56 -9.77 5.79 -2.34
C GLU A 56 -10.38 6.75 -3.38
N PHE A 57 -10.84 7.93 -2.96
CA PHE A 57 -11.33 8.96 -3.89
C PHE A 57 -10.21 9.48 -4.80
N MET A 58 -9.01 9.70 -4.26
CA MET A 58 -7.85 10.12 -5.06
C MET A 58 -7.42 9.03 -6.03
N ASP A 59 -7.39 7.77 -5.61
CA ASP A 59 -7.14 6.63 -6.51
C ASP A 59 -8.20 6.54 -7.60
N THR A 60 -9.46 6.83 -7.28
CA THR A 60 -10.55 6.88 -8.27
C THR A 60 -10.28 7.95 -9.34
N MET A 61 -9.76 9.12 -8.95
CA MET A 61 -9.35 10.15 -9.92
C MET A 61 -8.14 9.73 -10.75
N GLY A 62 -7.17 9.04 -10.14
CA GLY A 62 -6.03 8.43 -10.85
C GLY A 62 -6.48 7.38 -11.86
N MET A 63 -7.45 6.54 -11.51
CA MET A 63 -8.04 5.54 -12.41
C MET A 63 -8.73 6.18 -13.62
N ILE A 64 -9.47 7.29 -13.41
CA ILE A 64 -10.10 8.05 -14.50
C ILE A 64 -9.03 8.65 -15.42
N SER A 65 -8.02 9.28 -14.82
CA SER A 65 -6.91 9.94 -15.55
C SER A 65 -6.15 8.94 -16.42
N ALA A 66 -5.76 7.80 -15.82
CA ALA A 66 -5.09 6.71 -16.52
C ALA A 66 -5.97 6.15 -17.65
N ALA A 67 -7.26 5.89 -17.39
CA ALA A 67 -8.15 5.37 -18.42
C ALA A 67 -8.34 6.31 -19.61
N LEU A 68 -8.39 7.62 -19.37
CA LEU A 68 -8.69 8.63 -20.40
C LEU A 68 -7.44 9.21 -21.08
N GLY A 69 -6.24 8.90 -20.59
CA GLY A 69 -5.00 9.54 -21.06
C GLY A 69 -4.96 11.05 -20.77
N MET A 70 -5.60 11.48 -19.68
CA MET A 70 -5.69 12.89 -19.26
C MET A 70 -4.99 13.09 -17.92
N ASN A 71 -4.63 14.33 -17.62
CA ASN A 71 -4.19 14.76 -16.30
C ASN A 71 -5.31 15.46 -15.51
N CYS A 72 -5.01 15.80 -14.25
CA CYS A 72 -5.93 16.49 -13.36
C CYS A 72 -6.49 17.80 -13.95
N LEU A 73 -5.63 18.64 -14.53
CA LEU A 73 -6.01 19.97 -15.03
C LEU A 73 -6.76 19.92 -16.37
N ASP A 74 -6.65 18.82 -17.13
CA ASP A 74 -7.47 18.62 -18.34
C ASP A 74 -8.96 18.49 -17.99
N CYS A 75 -9.27 17.82 -16.86
CA CYS A 75 -10.65 17.60 -16.39
C CYS A 75 -11.16 18.71 -15.47
N HIS A 76 -10.25 19.28 -14.68
CA HIS A 76 -10.50 20.37 -13.74
C HIS A 76 -10.19 21.72 -14.40
N THR A 77 -10.06 22.80 -13.62
CA THR A 77 -9.75 24.13 -14.15
C THR A 77 -8.25 24.38 -14.09
N ALA A 78 -7.73 25.24 -14.97
CA ALA A 78 -6.28 25.53 -15.03
C ALA A 78 -5.72 26.11 -13.72
N ASP A 79 -6.56 26.74 -12.90
CA ASP A 79 -6.21 27.28 -11.58
C ASP A 79 -6.48 26.29 -10.43
N SER A 80 -6.83 25.04 -10.73
CA SER A 80 -7.13 24.04 -9.70
C SER A 80 -5.93 23.68 -8.84
N ASP A 81 -4.71 23.73 -9.39
CA ASP A 81 -3.46 23.50 -8.66
C ASP A 81 -3.18 24.53 -7.56
N THR A 82 -3.86 25.68 -7.57
CA THR A 82 -3.71 26.73 -6.54
C THR A 82 -4.41 26.39 -5.23
N SER A 83 -5.42 25.52 -5.24
CA SER A 83 -6.18 25.11 -4.05
C SER A 83 -7.09 23.91 -4.32
N TRP A 84 -7.14 22.97 -3.38
CA TRP A 84 -8.06 21.83 -3.41
C TRP A 84 -9.55 22.22 -3.54
N GLU A 85 -9.95 23.42 -3.14
CA GLU A 85 -11.33 23.89 -3.31
C GLU A 85 -11.69 24.10 -4.80
N ARG A 86 -10.74 24.57 -5.61
CA ARG A 86 -10.95 24.87 -7.03
C ARG A 86 -11.26 23.62 -7.85
N PHE A 87 -10.75 22.45 -7.43
CA PHE A 87 -11.13 21.15 -7.99
C PHE A 87 -12.64 20.87 -7.91
N GLY A 88 -13.39 21.56 -7.04
CA GLY A 88 -14.84 21.47 -6.92
C GLY A 88 -15.63 22.06 -8.08
N ALA A 89 -15.02 22.87 -8.95
CA ALA A 89 -15.68 23.49 -10.09
C ALA A 89 -16.42 22.47 -10.96
N ASP A 90 -17.59 22.84 -11.48
CA ASP A 90 -18.43 21.95 -12.28
C ASP A 90 -18.21 22.14 -13.78
N THR A 91 -17.19 21.44 -14.30
CA THR A 91 -16.84 21.49 -15.73
C THR A 91 -17.76 20.61 -16.58
N ALA A 92 -17.81 20.87 -17.88
CA ALA A 92 -18.55 20.01 -18.82
C ALA A 92 -18.02 18.57 -18.82
N LEU A 93 -16.70 18.39 -18.72
CA LEU A 93 -16.07 17.09 -18.61
C LEU A 93 -16.52 16.36 -17.36
N LYS A 94 -16.52 17.00 -16.18
CA LYS A 94 -17.00 16.37 -14.93
C LYS A 94 -18.47 15.93 -15.01
N ARG A 95 -19.35 16.73 -15.64
CA ARG A 95 -20.74 16.32 -15.89
C ARG A 95 -20.83 15.08 -16.76
N THR A 96 -19.99 14.99 -17.80
CA THR A 96 -19.90 13.79 -18.64
C THR A 96 -19.35 12.60 -17.85
N SER A 97 -18.27 12.78 -17.08
CA SER A 97 -17.69 11.73 -16.25
C SER A 97 -18.71 11.14 -15.28
N ARG A 98 -19.53 11.97 -14.61
CA ARG A 98 -20.62 11.47 -13.74
C ARG A 98 -21.62 10.58 -14.47
N ARG A 99 -21.97 10.89 -15.74
CA ARG A 99 -22.82 10.02 -16.56
C ARG A 99 -22.14 8.69 -16.88
N MET A 100 -20.84 8.72 -17.17
CA MET A 100 -20.06 7.51 -17.43
C MET A 100 -19.93 6.63 -16.17
N LEU A 101 -19.74 7.23 -14.99
CA LEU A 101 -19.74 6.50 -13.72
C LEU A 101 -21.05 5.73 -13.52
N LEU A 102 -22.18 6.39 -13.74
CA LEU A 102 -23.51 5.76 -13.63
C LEU A 102 -23.70 4.65 -14.68
N MET A 103 -23.20 4.85 -15.91
CA MET A 103 -23.27 3.85 -16.97
C MET A 103 -22.47 2.60 -16.63
N VAL A 104 -21.21 2.73 -16.19
CA VAL A 104 -20.36 1.59 -15.81
C VAL A 104 -20.96 0.86 -14.59
N ALA A 105 -21.48 1.60 -13.61
CA ALA A 105 -22.16 1.00 -12.47
C ALA A 105 -23.40 0.19 -12.90
N ALA A 106 -24.22 0.73 -13.81
CA ALA A 106 -25.38 0.04 -14.34
C ALA A 106 -24.99 -1.22 -15.13
N ILE A 107 -24.00 -1.13 -16.03
CA ILE A 107 -23.53 -2.29 -16.82
C ILE A 107 -23.10 -3.44 -15.90
N ASN A 108 -22.29 -3.15 -14.88
CA ASN A 108 -21.84 -4.17 -13.92
C ASN A 108 -22.98 -4.76 -13.11
N LYS A 109 -23.90 -3.92 -12.63
CA LYS A 109 -25.08 -4.38 -11.88
C LYS A 109 -25.95 -5.30 -12.71
N ASP A 110 -26.29 -4.86 -13.92
CA ASP A 110 -27.33 -5.48 -14.74
C ASP A 110 -26.83 -6.72 -15.49
N ASN A 111 -25.53 -6.79 -15.83
CA ASN A 111 -24.96 -7.86 -16.68
C ASN A 111 -23.94 -8.75 -15.97
N PHE A 112 -23.39 -8.31 -14.83
CA PHE A 112 -22.32 -9.02 -14.12
C PHE A 112 -22.67 -9.26 -12.64
N ALA A 113 -23.96 -9.22 -12.29
CA ALA A 113 -24.43 -9.40 -10.91
C ALA A 113 -23.75 -8.46 -9.88
N GLY A 114 -23.35 -7.27 -10.32
CA GLY A 114 -22.61 -6.30 -9.51
C GLY A 114 -21.11 -6.56 -9.41
N VAL A 115 -20.58 -7.64 -10.00
CA VAL A 115 -19.14 -7.88 -10.11
C VAL A 115 -18.55 -6.84 -11.06
N ARG A 116 -17.51 -6.14 -10.60
CA ARG A 116 -16.83 -5.07 -11.35
C ARG A 116 -15.97 -5.64 -12.48
N SER A 117 -16.64 -6.01 -13.57
CA SER A 117 -16.04 -6.61 -14.78
C SER A 117 -15.78 -5.57 -15.86
N VAL A 118 -16.63 -4.55 -15.95
CA VAL A 118 -16.46 -3.38 -16.84
C VAL A 118 -15.91 -2.22 -16.02
N THR A 119 -14.85 -1.59 -16.52
CA THR A 119 -14.19 -0.44 -15.88
C THR A 119 -14.01 0.69 -16.88
N CYS A 120 -13.54 1.85 -16.43
CA CYS A 120 -13.13 2.89 -17.39
C CYS A 120 -12.03 2.37 -18.34
N TRP A 121 -11.09 1.55 -17.84
CA TRP A 121 -10.01 0.98 -18.64
C TRP A 121 -10.51 0.00 -19.70
N THR A 122 -11.53 -0.82 -19.42
CA THR A 122 -12.07 -1.77 -20.43
C THR A 122 -12.57 -1.09 -21.69
N CYS A 123 -13.10 0.14 -21.57
CA CYS A 123 -13.63 0.90 -22.71
C CYS A 123 -12.60 1.85 -23.31
N HIS A 124 -11.85 2.57 -22.47
CA HIS A 124 -11.02 3.68 -22.92
C HIS A 124 -9.58 3.29 -23.25
N ARG A 125 -8.95 2.38 -22.48
CA ARG A 125 -7.59 1.89 -22.73
C ARG A 125 -6.52 2.99 -22.97
N GLY A 126 -6.62 4.11 -22.24
CA GLY A 126 -5.72 5.25 -22.38
C GLY A 126 -6.13 6.27 -23.44
N ASP A 127 -7.23 6.04 -24.17
CA ASP A 127 -7.80 7.01 -25.11
C ASP A 127 -8.95 7.81 -24.48
N LEU A 128 -8.98 9.12 -24.77
CA LEU A 128 -10.06 10.01 -24.34
C LEU A 128 -11.47 9.51 -24.74
N ARG A 129 -11.57 8.78 -25.86
CA ARG A 129 -12.82 8.19 -26.36
C ARG A 129 -12.59 6.72 -26.73
N PRO A 130 -13.50 5.80 -26.35
CA PRO A 130 -13.43 4.41 -26.76
C PRO A 130 -13.38 4.28 -28.28
N LYS A 131 -12.49 3.42 -28.80
CA LYS A 131 -12.46 3.10 -30.22
C LYS A 131 -13.56 2.08 -30.53
N VAL A 132 -14.34 2.36 -31.57
CA VAL A 132 -15.45 1.48 -32.02
C VAL A 132 -15.09 0.65 -33.24
N VAL A 133 -13.88 0.82 -33.77
CA VAL A 133 -13.33 0.04 -34.89
C VAL A 133 -12.00 -0.58 -34.47
N PRO A 134 -11.72 -1.84 -34.84
CA PRO A 134 -10.43 -2.48 -34.56
C PRO A 134 -9.25 -1.73 -35.18
N ASN A 135 -8.10 -1.75 -34.49
CA ASN A 135 -6.85 -1.26 -35.04
C ASN A 135 -6.09 -2.43 -35.72
N LEU A 136 -6.00 -2.42 -37.05
CA LEU A 136 -5.32 -3.47 -37.80
C LEU A 136 -3.82 -3.57 -37.47
N ALA A 137 -3.17 -2.48 -37.08
CA ALA A 137 -1.77 -2.54 -36.66
C ALA A 137 -1.61 -3.35 -35.36
N VAL A 138 -2.54 -3.22 -34.41
CA VAL A 138 -2.55 -4.04 -33.19
C VAL A 138 -2.91 -5.50 -33.51
N GLN A 139 -3.85 -5.72 -34.43
CA GLN A 139 -4.29 -7.07 -34.81
C GLN A 139 -3.18 -7.92 -35.42
N TYR A 140 -2.26 -7.32 -36.19
CA TYR A 140 -1.15 -8.02 -36.84
C TYR A 140 0.20 -7.82 -36.12
N ALA A 141 0.23 -7.14 -34.98
CA ALA A 141 1.43 -7.02 -34.14
C ALA A 141 1.66 -8.30 -33.33
N ALA A 142 2.90 -8.50 -32.87
CA ALA A 142 3.16 -9.45 -31.80
C ALA A 142 2.34 -9.04 -30.56
N PRO A 143 1.65 -9.98 -29.88
CA PRO A 143 0.99 -9.68 -28.62
C PRO A 143 1.99 -9.07 -27.63
N VAL A 144 1.62 -7.94 -27.03
CA VAL A 144 2.37 -7.36 -25.92
C VAL A 144 1.81 -8.00 -24.65
N GLU A 145 2.63 -8.76 -23.96
CA GLU A 145 2.29 -9.27 -22.63
C GLU A 145 2.52 -8.17 -21.59
N ASP A 146 1.50 -7.86 -20.81
CA ASP A 146 1.65 -6.97 -19.66
C ASP A 146 1.94 -7.84 -18.42
N PRO A 147 3.17 -7.81 -17.88
CA PRO A 147 3.53 -8.61 -16.72
C PRO A 147 2.75 -8.20 -15.47
N ASN A 148 2.09 -7.04 -15.45
CA ASN A 148 1.36 -6.51 -14.31
C ASN A 148 -0.14 -6.86 -14.33
N GLU A 149 -0.58 -7.72 -15.25
CA GLU A 149 -1.96 -8.20 -15.27
C GLU A 149 -2.36 -8.87 -13.95
N ILE A 150 -3.65 -8.76 -13.62
CA ILE A 150 -4.21 -9.35 -12.40
C ILE A 150 -4.20 -10.87 -12.51
N GLU A 151 -4.55 -11.41 -13.67
CA GLU A 151 -4.49 -12.84 -13.93
C GLU A 151 -3.06 -13.21 -14.30
N ILE A 152 -2.49 -14.17 -13.56
CA ILE A 152 -1.16 -14.69 -13.84
C ILE A 152 -1.25 -15.87 -14.80
N LEU A 153 -0.27 -16.01 -15.69
CA LEU A 153 -0.17 -17.17 -16.56
C LEU A 153 0.22 -18.40 -15.71
N PRO A 154 -0.57 -19.48 -15.71
CA PRO A 154 -0.21 -20.68 -14.97
C PRO A 154 1.13 -21.25 -15.44
N ALA A 155 1.92 -21.80 -14.52
CA ALA A 155 3.14 -22.54 -14.84
C ALA A 155 2.99 -24.04 -14.48
N PRO A 156 2.31 -24.86 -15.31
CA PRO A 156 2.14 -26.29 -15.04
C PRO A 156 3.49 -27.00 -14.91
N GLY A 157 3.66 -27.80 -13.86
CA GLY A 157 4.92 -28.49 -13.57
C GLY A 157 6.03 -27.57 -13.02
N GLY A 158 5.73 -26.28 -12.79
CA GLY A 158 6.62 -25.34 -12.10
C GLY A 158 6.72 -25.61 -10.59
N PRO A 159 7.61 -24.87 -9.89
CA PRO A 159 7.79 -25.00 -8.45
C PRO A 159 6.52 -24.60 -7.68
N SER A 160 6.34 -25.18 -6.49
CA SER A 160 5.32 -24.70 -5.56
C SER A 160 5.69 -23.31 -5.00
N ALA A 161 4.70 -22.57 -4.50
CA ALA A 161 4.96 -21.29 -3.83
C ALA A 161 5.96 -21.46 -2.68
N ASP A 162 5.88 -22.58 -1.97
CA ASP A 162 6.81 -22.90 -0.89
C ASP A 162 8.26 -23.00 -1.35
N GLN A 163 8.50 -23.63 -2.49
CA GLN A 163 9.83 -23.76 -3.10
C GLN A 163 10.36 -22.41 -3.58
N VAL A 164 9.50 -21.58 -4.19
CA VAL A 164 9.90 -20.23 -4.62
C VAL A 164 10.30 -19.37 -3.42
N PHE A 165 9.49 -19.36 -2.36
CA PHE A 165 9.81 -18.61 -1.15
C PHE A 165 11.03 -19.18 -0.40
N GLU A 166 11.23 -20.49 -0.36
CA GLU A 166 12.44 -21.07 0.21
C GLU A 166 13.68 -20.61 -0.54
N LYS A 167 13.66 -20.66 -1.88
CA LYS A 167 14.73 -20.12 -2.72
C LYS A 167 14.98 -18.64 -2.46
N TYR A 168 13.92 -17.84 -2.33
CA TYR A 168 14.03 -16.42 -1.99
C TYR A 168 14.69 -16.19 -0.64
N ILE A 169 14.23 -16.88 0.41
CA ILE A 169 14.80 -16.78 1.75
C ILE A 169 16.27 -17.20 1.74
N GLN A 170 16.66 -18.23 0.98
CA GLN A 170 18.05 -18.63 0.82
C GLN A 170 18.87 -17.57 0.05
N ALA A 171 18.35 -17.03 -1.06
CA ALA A 171 19.01 -16.01 -1.87
C ALA A 171 19.31 -14.73 -1.08
N LEU A 172 18.43 -14.38 -0.14
CA LEU A 172 18.62 -13.26 0.78
C LEU A 172 19.67 -13.51 1.88
N GLY A 173 20.13 -14.75 2.09
CA GLY A 173 21.09 -15.09 3.13
C GLY A 173 20.61 -16.18 4.10
N GLY A 174 19.43 -16.74 3.92
CA GLY A 174 18.90 -17.84 4.72
C GLY A 174 18.11 -17.41 5.95
N ALA A 175 17.22 -18.30 6.41
CA ALA A 175 16.23 -18.00 7.45
C ALA A 175 16.83 -17.52 8.78
N GLN A 176 17.95 -18.10 9.21
CA GLN A 176 18.59 -17.74 10.49
C GLN A 176 19.15 -16.31 10.47
N ARG A 177 19.82 -15.91 9.39
CA ARG A 177 20.36 -14.54 9.27
C ARG A 177 19.25 -13.51 9.13
N LEU A 178 18.22 -13.84 8.35
CA LEU A 178 17.02 -12.99 8.24
C LEU A 178 16.29 -12.83 9.58
N ALA A 179 16.20 -13.88 10.39
CA ALA A 179 15.60 -13.79 11.73
C ALA A 179 16.40 -12.90 12.69
N ASN A 180 17.70 -12.73 12.46
CA ASN A 180 18.57 -11.86 13.25
C ASN A 180 18.52 -10.39 12.79
N LEU A 181 17.90 -10.09 11.64
CA LEU A 181 17.64 -8.72 11.19
C LEU A 181 16.32 -8.25 11.80
N THR A 182 16.41 -7.44 12.85
CA THR A 182 15.25 -6.99 13.64
C THR A 182 14.87 -5.53 13.39
N SER A 183 15.79 -4.75 12.86
CA SER A 183 15.58 -3.36 12.46
C SER A 183 16.62 -2.93 11.44
N PHE A 184 16.37 -1.82 10.75
CA PHE A 184 17.41 -1.05 10.08
C PHE A 184 17.06 0.43 9.99
N ALA A 185 18.08 1.27 9.91
CA ALA A 185 17.97 2.65 9.47
C ALA A 185 18.78 2.80 8.17
N ALA A 186 18.21 3.48 7.19
CA ALA A 186 18.83 3.67 5.89
C ALA A 186 18.71 5.12 5.42
N LYS A 187 19.68 5.55 4.63
CA LYS A 187 19.74 6.88 4.02
C LYS A 187 20.06 6.77 2.54
N GLY A 188 19.55 7.71 1.76
CA GLY A 188 19.77 7.72 0.33
C GLY A 188 19.20 8.96 -0.36
N THR A 189 18.90 8.79 -1.63
CA THR A 189 18.24 9.78 -2.46
C THR A 189 16.90 9.27 -2.96
N TYR A 190 15.93 10.18 -3.01
CA TYR A 190 14.63 10.02 -3.67
C TYR A 190 14.60 10.93 -4.90
N VAL A 191 14.04 10.44 -6.00
CA VAL A 191 13.82 11.20 -7.22
C VAL A 191 12.49 10.80 -7.83
N GLY A 192 11.76 11.73 -8.44
CA GLY A 192 10.46 11.44 -9.04
C GLY A 192 9.87 12.64 -9.78
N PHE A 193 8.69 12.44 -10.36
CA PHE A 193 7.96 13.53 -11.04
C PHE A 193 7.64 14.70 -10.10
N ASP A 194 7.28 14.40 -8.85
CA ASP A 194 6.97 15.35 -7.78
C ASP A 194 8.16 16.20 -7.33
N THR A 195 9.39 15.80 -7.69
CA THR A 195 10.63 16.53 -7.42
C THR A 195 11.24 17.12 -8.69
N HIS A 196 10.50 17.11 -9.81
CA HIS A 196 11.02 17.48 -11.13
C HIS A 196 12.31 16.74 -11.48
N HIS A 197 12.40 15.47 -11.10
CA HIS A 197 13.58 14.62 -11.27
C HIS A 197 14.86 15.13 -10.57
N THR A 198 14.71 15.98 -9.55
CA THR A 198 15.82 16.41 -8.68
C THR A 198 16.00 15.42 -7.54
N LYS A 199 17.23 14.95 -7.32
CA LYS A 199 17.55 14.08 -6.17
C LYS A 199 17.42 14.86 -4.86
N ILE A 200 16.61 14.35 -3.94
CA ILE A 200 16.47 14.89 -2.58
C ILE A 200 16.74 13.82 -1.52
N PRO A 201 17.15 14.19 -0.30
CA PRO A 201 17.47 13.22 0.74
C PRO A 201 16.24 12.43 1.22
N ILE A 202 16.44 11.16 1.52
CA ILE A 202 15.44 10.25 2.11
C ILE A 202 16.06 9.45 3.25
N GLU A 203 15.26 9.22 4.28
CA GLU A 203 15.55 8.26 5.35
C GLU A 203 14.45 7.18 5.40
N VAL A 204 14.87 5.93 5.63
CA VAL A 204 13.95 4.81 5.83
C VAL A 204 14.31 4.12 7.14
N PHE A 205 13.32 3.91 7.99
CA PHE A 205 13.46 3.15 9.22
C PHE A 205 12.47 2.00 9.19
N ALA A 206 12.92 0.80 9.53
CA ALA A 206 12.05 -0.36 9.61
C ALA A 206 12.37 -1.17 10.87
N LYS A 207 11.33 -1.77 11.44
CA LYS A 207 11.44 -2.66 12.60
C LYS A 207 10.51 -3.86 12.43
N ALA A 208 11.05 -5.05 12.66
CA ALA A 208 10.30 -6.28 12.58
C ALA A 208 9.18 -6.30 13.64
N PRO A 209 8.03 -6.93 13.35
CA PRO A 209 7.76 -7.69 12.13
C PRO A 209 7.30 -6.84 10.93
N ALA A 210 6.67 -5.68 11.15
CA ALA A 210 6.00 -4.95 10.07
C ALA A 210 5.85 -3.45 10.38
N GLN A 211 6.84 -2.78 10.95
CA GLN A 211 6.82 -1.33 11.12
C GLN A 211 7.78 -0.68 10.13
N ARG A 212 7.36 0.39 9.47
CA ARG A 212 8.18 1.13 8.51
C ARG A 212 7.80 2.61 8.51
N VAL A 213 8.79 3.48 8.49
CA VAL A 213 8.61 4.91 8.22
C VAL A 213 9.61 5.36 7.17
N THR A 214 9.10 6.10 6.19
CA THR A 214 9.88 6.73 5.13
C THR A 214 9.74 8.24 5.28
N ILE A 215 10.87 8.95 5.34
CA ILE A 215 10.92 10.41 5.48
C ILE A 215 11.64 10.96 4.25
N ILE A 216 10.93 11.75 3.45
CA ILE A 216 11.46 12.39 2.25
C ILE A 216 11.61 13.89 2.56
N HIS A 217 12.84 14.39 2.46
CA HIS A 217 13.17 15.77 2.83
C HIS A 217 12.97 16.71 1.64
N THR A 218 11.73 17.14 1.40
CA THR A 218 11.45 18.12 0.34
C THR A 218 11.93 19.53 0.73
N ALA A 219 11.86 20.47 -0.22
CA ALA A 219 12.29 21.85 0.00
C ALA A 219 11.51 22.53 1.14
N PHE A 220 10.19 22.34 1.20
CA PHE A 220 9.31 23.10 2.08
C PHE A 220 8.84 22.33 3.31
N ALA A 221 8.73 21.01 3.25
CA ALA A 221 8.30 20.18 4.38
C ALA A 221 8.83 18.75 4.24
N ASP A 222 8.93 18.00 5.33
CA ASP A 222 9.12 16.56 5.20
C ASP A 222 7.82 15.91 4.73
N ARG A 223 7.92 14.98 3.78
CA ARG A 223 6.87 14.03 3.47
C ARG A 223 7.15 12.75 4.25
N VAL A 224 6.21 12.35 5.09
CA VAL A 224 6.36 11.20 5.99
C VAL A 224 5.30 10.15 5.66
N ILE A 225 5.75 8.94 5.33
CA ILE A 225 4.88 7.77 5.11
C ILE A 225 5.17 6.78 6.22
N THR A 226 4.16 6.46 7.02
CA THR A 226 4.31 5.59 8.19
C THR A 226 3.35 4.42 8.11
N TYR A 227 3.83 3.23 8.45
CA TYR A 227 3.03 2.08 8.85
C TYR A 227 3.52 1.59 10.20
N ASP A 228 2.63 1.59 11.19
CA ASP A 228 2.99 1.28 12.58
C ASP A 228 2.89 -0.22 12.92
N GLY A 229 2.62 -1.07 11.93
CA GLY A 229 2.29 -2.49 12.11
C GLY A 229 0.79 -2.79 12.11
N ARG A 230 -0.06 -1.76 12.08
CA ARG A 230 -1.51 -1.88 12.04
C ARG A 230 -2.16 -0.85 11.13
N ALA A 231 -1.92 0.43 11.39
CA ALA A 231 -2.44 1.57 10.65
C ALA A 231 -1.32 2.28 9.87
N GLY A 232 -1.73 3.06 8.88
CA GLY A 232 -0.81 3.76 7.99
C GLY A 232 -1.25 5.18 7.70
N TRP A 233 -0.28 6.06 7.46
CA TRP A 233 -0.51 7.49 7.20
C TRP A 233 0.46 8.05 6.18
N ILE A 234 0.01 9.09 5.49
CA ILE A 234 0.86 10.01 4.72
C ILE A 234 0.67 11.41 5.30
N ALA A 235 1.74 12.01 5.79
CA ALA A 235 1.81 13.44 6.12
C ALA A 235 2.59 14.15 5.01
N ALA A 236 1.94 15.02 4.25
CA ALA A 236 2.56 15.78 3.18
C ALA A 236 1.73 17.04 2.85
N ILE A 237 2.38 18.12 2.43
CA ILE A 237 1.71 19.41 2.20
C ILE A 237 1.00 19.49 0.84
N GLU A 238 1.42 18.67 -0.12
CA GLU A 238 0.87 18.59 -1.46
C GLU A 238 -0.38 17.71 -1.56
N LYS A 239 -0.79 17.09 -0.46
CA LYS A 239 -1.98 16.23 -0.39
C LYS A 239 -3.24 17.03 0.01
N PRO A 240 -4.46 16.51 -0.26
CA PRO A 240 -5.72 17.15 0.13
C PRO A 240 -5.82 17.55 1.59
N LEU A 241 -5.14 16.78 2.45
CA LEU A 241 -5.06 17.01 3.88
C LEU A 241 -3.59 16.89 4.28
N PRO A 242 -3.12 17.70 5.25
CA PRO A 242 -1.73 17.64 5.72
C PRO A 242 -1.38 16.32 6.42
N LEU A 243 -2.39 15.52 6.77
CA LEU A 243 -2.27 14.15 7.27
C LEU A 243 -3.44 13.32 6.77
N MET A 244 -3.16 12.27 6.01
CA MET A 244 -4.14 11.32 5.53
C MET A 244 -3.90 9.94 6.14
N PRO A 245 -4.88 9.35 6.87
CA PRO A 245 -4.85 7.92 7.14
C PRO A 245 -5.07 7.16 5.83
N LEU A 246 -4.33 6.06 5.63
CA LEU A 246 -4.52 5.18 4.48
C LEU A 246 -5.48 4.04 4.81
N THR A 247 -6.23 3.60 3.82
CA THR A 247 -7.25 2.56 3.92
C THR A 247 -7.11 1.54 2.78
N GLY A 248 -7.87 0.44 2.86
CA GLY A 248 -7.97 -0.56 1.81
C GLY A 248 -6.63 -1.01 1.23
N GLY A 249 -6.54 -1.06 -0.11
CA GLY A 249 -5.33 -1.49 -0.82
C GLY A 249 -4.10 -0.59 -0.61
N ASN A 250 -4.28 0.67 -0.20
CA ASN A 250 -3.17 1.55 0.15
C ASN A 250 -2.55 1.18 1.49
N LEU A 251 -3.38 0.88 2.48
CA LEU A 251 -2.93 0.37 3.78
C LEU A 251 -2.31 -1.02 3.65
N ASP A 252 -2.97 -1.92 2.91
CA ASP A 252 -2.44 -3.26 2.62
C ASP A 252 -1.10 -3.18 1.87
N GLY A 253 -0.94 -2.15 1.03
CA GLY A 253 0.30 -1.80 0.35
C GLY A 253 1.46 -1.46 1.29
N LEU A 254 1.23 -0.55 2.25
CA LEU A 254 2.27 -0.25 3.24
C LEU A 254 2.59 -1.46 4.13
N LYS A 255 1.57 -2.27 4.46
CA LYS A 255 1.75 -3.51 5.21
C LYS A 255 2.67 -4.48 4.47
N ILE A 256 2.42 -4.72 3.18
CA ILE A 256 3.25 -5.67 2.42
C ILE A 256 4.68 -5.15 2.25
N GLU A 257 4.88 -3.85 2.00
CA GLU A 257 6.22 -3.24 1.92
C GLU A 257 6.99 -3.34 3.26
N ALA A 258 6.30 -3.20 4.39
CA ALA A 258 6.89 -3.39 5.71
C ALA A 258 7.23 -4.87 5.99
N ILE A 259 6.36 -5.81 5.60
CA ILE A 259 6.62 -7.25 5.73
C ILE A 259 7.79 -7.69 4.83
N LEU A 260 7.87 -7.18 3.60
CA LEU A 260 8.98 -7.49 2.68
C LEU A 260 10.33 -6.94 3.17
N SER A 261 10.33 -5.99 4.10
CA SER A 261 11.54 -5.56 4.80
C SER A 261 12.09 -6.64 5.75
N PHE A 262 11.24 -7.59 6.18
CA PHE A 262 11.57 -8.74 7.05
C PHE A 262 10.80 -10.01 6.57
N PRO A 263 11.17 -10.59 5.41
CA PRO A 263 10.27 -11.46 4.64
C PRO A 263 10.06 -12.87 5.21
N THR A 264 10.55 -13.18 6.42
CA THR A 264 10.41 -14.51 7.03
C THR A 264 8.96 -14.92 7.26
N GLN A 265 8.05 -13.95 7.38
CA GLN A 265 6.61 -14.17 7.59
C GLN A 265 5.76 -13.97 6.31
N ILE A 266 6.39 -13.89 5.13
CA ILE A 266 5.67 -13.59 3.90
C ILE A 266 4.56 -14.62 3.61
N LYS A 267 4.85 -15.92 3.82
CA LYS A 267 3.92 -17.03 3.55
C LYS A 267 2.60 -16.90 4.32
N GLN A 268 2.65 -16.40 5.55
CA GLN A 268 1.51 -16.24 6.45
C GLN A 268 0.66 -15.00 6.13
N THR A 269 1.13 -14.12 5.24
CA THR A 269 0.44 -12.87 4.90
C THR A 269 -0.81 -13.09 4.07
N PHE A 270 -0.85 -14.18 3.30
CA PHE A 270 -1.97 -14.52 2.43
C PHE A 270 -2.48 -15.93 2.69
N SER A 271 -3.80 -16.09 2.56
CA SER A 271 -4.51 -17.35 2.77
C SER A 271 -4.34 -18.34 1.62
N GLN A 272 -4.06 -17.84 0.41
CA GLN A 272 -3.84 -18.65 -0.77
C GLN A 272 -2.70 -18.08 -1.60
N TRP A 273 -1.95 -18.99 -2.24
CA TRP A 273 -0.85 -18.69 -3.12
C TRP A 273 -1.04 -19.42 -4.45
N ARG A 274 -0.82 -18.72 -5.56
CA ARG A 274 -0.75 -19.30 -6.90
C ARG A 274 0.61 -18.97 -7.51
N VAL A 275 1.13 -19.89 -8.31
CA VAL A 275 2.40 -19.70 -9.01
C VAL A 275 2.17 -19.68 -10.51
N GLY A 276 2.84 -18.75 -11.16
CA GLY A 276 2.84 -18.54 -12.59
C GLY A 276 4.21 -18.11 -13.10
N SER A 277 4.22 -17.65 -14.35
CA SER A 277 5.36 -17.02 -14.99
C SER A 277 4.94 -15.74 -15.70
N ALA A 278 5.91 -14.86 -15.91
CA ALA A 278 5.78 -13.68 -16.74
C ALA A 278 7.17 -13.36 -17.32
N ASP A 279 7.21 -12.57 -18.39
CA ASP A 279 8.45 -11.99 -18.90
C ASP A 279 8.57 -10.54 -18.45
N ILE A 280 9.73 -10.17 -17.90
CA ILE A 280 10.09 -8.79 -17.57
C ILE A 280 11.39 -8.49 -18.31
N ASP A 281 11.37 -7.49 -19.19
CA ASP A 281 12.53 -7.09 -20.00
C ASP A 281 13.18 -8.29 -20.73
N ASP A 282 12.35 -9.15 -21.33
CA ASP A 282 12.74 -10.39 -22.03
C ASP A 282 13.39 -11.47 -21.13
N HIS A 283 13.22 -11.37 -19.81
CA HIS A 283 13.63 -12.39 -18.85
C HIS A 283 12.43 -13.07 -18.19
N GLU A 284 12.36 -14.40 -18.28
CA GLU A 284 11.33 -15.18 -17.57
C GLU A 284 11.53 -15.02 -16.05
N VAL A 285 10.47 -14.63 -15.36
CA VAL A 285 10.39 -14.55 -13.90
C VAL A 285 9.27 -15.43 -13.38
N ARG A 286 9.44 -15.92 -12.13
CA ARG A 286 8.37 -16.64 -11.43
C ARG A 286 7.48 -15.65 -10.71
N VAL A 287 6.18 -15.73 -10.95
CA VAL A 287 5.18 -14.90 -10.27
C VAL A 287 4.50 -15.72 -9.19
N VAL A 288 4.49 -15.20 -7.97
CA VAL A 288 3.75 -15.79 -6.84
C VAL A 288 2.68 -14.80 -6.43
N GLN A 289 1.42 -15.14 -6.72
CA GLN A 289 0.26 -14.32 -6.40
C GLN A 289 -0.35 -14.73 -5.06
N GLY A 290 -0.40 -13.80 -4.12
CA GLY A 290 -1.07 -13.95 -2.83
C GLY A 290 -2.48 -13.38 -2.86
N THR A 291 -3.44 -14.11 -2.30
CA THR A 291 -4.83 -13.66 -2.18
C THR A 291 -5.42 -13.87 -0.79
N ASN A 292 -6.28 -12.94 -0.40
CA ASN A 292 -7.12 -13.00 0.79
C ASN A 292 -8.56 -12.68 0.40
N PRO A 293 -9.56 -13.25 1.12
CA PRO A 293 -10.96 -12.92 0.87
C PRO A 293 -11.19 -11.41 1.00
N ARG A 294 -11.85 -10.82 -0.01
CA ARG A 294 -12.21 -9.39 -0.07
C ARG A 294 -11.02 -8.42 -0.11
N GLN A 295 -9.83 -8.89 -0.49
CA GLN A 295 -8.69 -8.03 -0.79
C GLN A 295 -8.26 -8.23 -2.25
N PRO A 296 -7.74 -7.20 -2.92
CA PRO A 296 -7.04 -7.38 -4.19
C PRO A 296 -5.82 -8.31 -4.04
N PRO A 297 -5.42 -9.01 -5.10
CA PRO A 297 -4.21 -9.83 -5.08
C PRO A 297 -2.94 -8.96 -4.94
N VAL A 298 -1.85 -9.60 -4.52
CA VAL A 298 -0.49 -9.06 -4.67
C VAL A 298 0.34 -10.08 -5.44
N ASN A 299 1.02 -9.62 -6.49
CA ASN A 299 1.94 -10.42 -7.30
C ASN A 299 3.37 -10.11 -6.89
N LEU A 300 4.15 -11.16 -6.59
CA LEU A 300 5.57 -11.08 -6.27
C LEU A 300 6.37 -11.81 -7.36
N TYR A 301 7.31 -11.12 -7.99
CA TYR A 301 8.05 -11.62 -9.15
C TYR A 301 9.50 -11.91 -8.75
N PHE A 302 9.95 -13.13 -8.98
CA PHE A 302 11.27 -13.61 -8.59
C PHE A 302 12.10 -14.01 -9.81
N ASP A 303 13.34 -13.54 -9.86
CA ASP A 303 14.28 -13.88 -10.93
C ASP A 303 14.89 -15.29 -10.77
N GLU A 304 15.75 -15.66 -11.72
CA GLU A 304 16.48 -16.94 -11.68
C GLU A 304 17.38 -17.10 -10.45
N SER A 305 17.89 -16.00 -9.87
CA SER A 305 18.67 -16.04 -8.63
C SER A 305 17.79 -16.31 -7.41
N GLY A 306 16.49 -16.11 -7.54
CA GLY A 306 15.49 -16.22 -6.48
C GLY A 306 15.22 -14.90 -5.77
N LEU A 307 15.81 -13.78 -6.21
CA LEU A 307 15.56 -12.47 -5.62
C LEU A 307 14.23 -11.90 -6.12
N LEU A 308 13.52 -11.19 -5.23
CA LEU A 308 12.33 -10.44 -5.60
C LEU A 308 12.76 -9.25 -6.47
N VAL A 309 12.28 -9.20 -7.72
CA VAL A 309 12.62 -8.12 -8.67
C VAL A 309 11.45 -7.17 -8.90
N ARG A 310 10.22 -7.62 -8.66
CA ARG A 310 9.03 -6.77 -8.76
C ARG A 310 7.96 -7.19 -7.76
N MET A 311 7.21 -6.22 -7.26
CA MET A 311 5.92 -6.40 -6.62
C MET A 311 4.88 -5.61 -7.40
N VAL A 312 3.72 -6.20 -7.65
CA VAL A 312 2.53 -5.49 -8.15
C VAL A 312 1.41 -5.67 -7.14
N ARG A 313 0.82 -4.57 -6.69
CA ARG A 313 -0.34 -4.56 -5.80
C ARG A 313 -1.42 -3.68 -6.39
N PHE A 314 -2.66 -3.85 -5.92
CA PHE A 314 -3.81 -3.12 -6.44
C PHE A 314 -4.61 -2.48 -5.32
N ALA A 315 -5.11 -1.26 -5.55
CA ALA A 315 -6.13 -0.62 -4.75
C ALA A 315 -7.48 -0.71 -5.45
N ASP A 316 -8.52 -1.15 -4.74
CA ASP A 316 -9.89 -1.12 -5.26
C ASP A 316 -10.42 0.32 -5.25
N THR A 317 -11.07 0.72 -6.35
CA THR A 317 -11.85 1.96 -6.46
C THR A 317 -13.25 1.63 -6.97
N PRO A 318 -14.27 2.50 -6.86
CA PRO A 318 -15.62 2.19 -7.35
C PRO A 318 -15.71 1.83 -8.85
N ILE A 319 -14.68 2.14 -9.64
CA ILE A 319 -14.69 2.03 -11.11
C ILE A 319 -13.53 1.24 -11.72
N GLY A 320 -12.66 0.67 -10.89
CA GLY A 320 -11.53 -0.12 -11.35
C GLY A 320 -10.53 -0.41 -10.25
N ARG A 321 -9.47 -1.13 -10.59
CA ARG A 321 -8.32 -1.32 -9.71
C ARG A 321 -7.18 -0.44 -10.19
N VAL A 322 -6.54 0.24 -9.26
CA VAL A 322 -5.35 1.04 -9.52
C VAL A 322 -4.12 0.19 -9.17
N PRO A 323 -3.24 -0.11 -10.13
CA PRO A 323 -2.01 -0.83 -9.85
C PRO A 323 -0.97 0.09 -9.21
N THR A 324 -0.12 -0.50 -8.37
CA THR A 324 1.18 0.04 -7.97
C THR A 324 2.22 -1.04 -8.20
N GLN A 325 3.21 -0.72 -9.03
CA GLN A 325 4.37 -1.55 -9.29
C GLN A 325 5.55 -1.04 -8.47
N VAL A 326 6.32 -1.94 -7.87
CA VAL A 326 7.61 -1.63 -7.23
C VAL A 326 8.66 -2.58 -7.78
N ASP A 327 9.62 -2.04 -8.54
CA ASP A 327 10.79 -2.78 -9.02
C ASP A 327 11.92 -2.68 -8.01
N TYR A 328 12.59 -3.79 -7.72
CA TYR A 328 13.72 -3.86 -6.80
C TYR A 328 14.99 -4.19 -7.58
N ALA A 329 16.08 -3.50 -7.27
CA ALA A 329 17.37 -3.67 -7.91
C ALA A 329 18.51 -3.40 -6.94
N ASP A 330 19.74 -3.65 -7.40
CA ASP A 330 20.98 -3.38 -6.65
C ASP A 330 20.98 -4.05 -5.27
N TYR A 331 20.79 -5.37 -5.25
CA TYR A 331 20.85 -6.14 -4.01
C TYR A 331 22.27 -6.19 -3.48
N ARG A 332 22.47 -5.68 -2.26
CA ARG A 332 23.79 -5.69 -1.58
C ARG A 332 23.70 -6.37 -0.23
N GLU A 333 24.81 -6.95 0.19
CA GLU A 333 24.90 -7.60 1.50
C GLU A 333 25.03 -6.56 2.62
N VAL A 334 24.19 -6.71 3.64
CA VAL A 334 24.18 -5.92 4.88
C VAL A 334 24.08 -6.91 6.04
N SER A 335 25.15 -7.06 6.81
CA SER A 335 25.25 -8.06 7.90
C SER A 335 24.87 -9.49 7.47
N GLY A 336 25.33 -9.92 6.29
CA GLY A 336 25.06 -11.26 5.75
C GLY A 336 23.65 -11.46 5.19
N VAL A 337 22.85 -10.39 5.08
CA VAL A 337 21.52 -10.39 4.45
C VAL A 337 21.55 -9.52 3.20
N LYS A 338 21.10 -10.02 2.05
CA LYS A 338 20.93 -9.17 0.86
C LYS A 338 19.71 -8.28 1.02
N MET A 339 19.87 -6.99 0.73
CA MET A 339 18.81 -5.98 0.76
C MET A 339 18.82 -5.19 -0.54
N PRO A 340 17.67 -4.78 -1.10
CA PRO A 340 17.64 -3.93 -2.28
C PRO A 340 18.11 -2.51 -1.92
N PHE A 341 19.11 -2.00 -2.63
CA PHE A 341 19.58 -0.61 -2.49
C PHE A 341 18.92 0.32 -3.49
N ARG A 342 18.18 -0.19 -4.47
CA ARG A 342 17.39 0.61 -5.39
C ARG A 342 15.99 0.05 -5.54
N TRP A 343 15.00 0.93 -5.55
CA TRP A 343 13.66 0.56 -5.99
C TRP A 343 12.97 1.68 -6.74
N THR A 344 12.15 1.32 -7.72
CA THR A 344 11.30 2.24 -8.47
C THR A 344 9.84 1.90 -8.22
N ALA A 345 9.09 2.83 -7.65
CA ALA A 345 7.64 2.69 -7.49
C ALA A 345 6.93 3.46 -8.62
N THR A 346 6.02 2.79 -9.33
CA THR A 346 5.19 3.37 -10.41
C THR A 346 3.72 3.16 -10.09
N TRP A 347 2.90 4.19 -10.25
CA TRP A 347 1.46 4.16 -10.06
C TRP A 347 0.79 5.10 -11.08
N THR A 348 -0.55 5.17 -11.08
CA THR A 348 -1.33 5.80 -12.16
C THR A 348 -1.02 7.27 -12.45
N ASP A 349 -0.50 8.02 -11.49
CA ASP A 349 -0.17 9.44 -11.63
C ASP A 349 1.26 9.78 -11.20
N GLY A 350 2.16 8.79 -11.12
CA GLY A 350 3.55 9.08 -10.80
C GLY A 350 4.51 7.88 -10.82
N GLN A 351 5.79 8.23 -10.74
CA GLN A 351 6.89 7.29 -10.59
C GLN A 351 7.96 7.94 -9.72
N THR A 352 8.55 7.15 -8.84
CA THR A 352 9.68 7.55 -8.00
C THR A 352 10.73 6.47 -7.98
N THR A 353 11.99 6.86 -7.84
CA THR A 353 13.12 5.96 -7.60
C THR A 353 13.79 6.37 -6.30
N VAL A 354 14.07 5.38 -5.46
CA VAL A 354 14.92 5.51 -4.28
C VAL A 354 16.22 4.76 -4.53
N GLU A 355 17.33 5.40 -4.17
CA GLU A 355 18.67 4.82 -4.17
C GLU A 355 19.28 5.01 -2.77
N LEU A 356 19.47 3.90 -2.04
CA LEU A 356 20.13 3.89 -0.75
C LEU A 356 21.65 3.96 -0.90
N THR A 357 22.27 4.68 0.01
CA THR A 357 23.72 4.82 0.09
C THR A 357 24.28 4.22 1.38
N GLU A 358 23.45 4.15 2.43
CA GLU A 358 23.81 3.65 3.73
C GLU A 358 22.64 2.83 4.30
N VAL A 359 22.96 1.66 4.87
CA VAL A 359 22.01 0.85 5.63
C VAL A 359 22.71 0.36 6.89
N GLN A 360 22.18 0.74 8.05
CA GLN A 360 22.63 0.30 9.36
C GLN A 360 21.66 -0.74 9.94
N PRO A 361 22.03 -2.03 9.95
CA PRO A 361 21.17 -3.09 10.46
C PRO A 361 21.19 -3.13 11.99
N ASN A 362 20.11 -3.62 12.58
CA ASN A 362 19.96 -3.89 14.02
C ASN A 362 20.22 -2.69 14.94
N VAL A 363 20.00 -1.47 14.45
CA VAL A 363 20.11 -0.26 15.26
C VAL A 363 18.88 -0.07 16.16
N PRO A 364 19.03 0.47 17.38
CA PRO A 364 17.89 0.85 18.20
C PRO A 364 17.13 2.00 17.53
N ILE A 365 15.83 1.83 17.35
CA ILE A 365 14.94 2.86 16.78
C ILE A 365 13.86 3.15 17.82
N ASP A 366 13.71 4.43 18.15
CA ASP A 366 12.65 4.89 19.04
C ASP A 366 11.28 4.48 18.46
N ALA A 367 10.45 3.83 19.28
CA ALA A 367 9.11 3.42 18.90
C ALA A 367 8.24 4.61 18.47
N ALA A 368 8.49 5.80 19.02
CA ALA A 368 7.80 7.03 18.65
C ALA A 368 7.98 7.40 17.17
N LYS A 369 9.05 6.92 16.52
CA LYS A 369 9.30 7.18 15.09
C LYS A 369 8.29 6.49 14.17
N PHE A 370 7.66 5.42 14.64
CA PHE A 370 6.62 4.68 13.92
C PHE A 370 5.21 5.10 14.32
N ALA A 371 5.06 6.03 15.27
CA ALA A 371 3.75 6.53 15.65
C ALA A 371 3.11 7.35 14.52
N ARG A 372 1.80 7.61 14.64
CA ARG A 372 1.08 8.52 13.76
C ARG A 372 1.86 9.84 13.63
N PRO A 373 2.26 10.25 12.41
CA PRO A 373 3.03 11.48 12.24
C PRO A 373 2.18 12.71 12.53
N ALA A 374 2.83 13.81 12.92
CA ALA A 374 2.17 15.11 12.97
C ALA A 374 1.71 15.53 11.56
N PRO A 375 0.64 16.32 11.43
CA PRO A 375 0.27 16.92 10.16
C PRO A 375 1.43 17.71 9.57
N ALA A 376 1.66 17.51 8.27
CA ALA A 376 2.72 18.22 7.56
C ALA A 376 2.47 19.73 7.60
N ALA A 377 3.53 20.48 7.86
CA ALA A 377 3.52 21.93 7.88
C ALA A 377 4.77 22.45 7.17
N THR A 378 4.62 23.56 6.46
CA THR A 378 5.75 24.24 5.82
C THR A 378 6.75 24.69 6.86
N ARG A 379 8.04 24.41 6.62
CA ARG A 379 9.15 24.98 7.40
C ARG A 379 9.07 26.50 7.29
N LYS A 380 9.23 27.17 8.43
CA LYS A 380 9.23 28.64 8.51
C LYS A 380 10.48 29.25 7.92
#